data_AF-A0A4R2JIS0-F1
#
_entry.id   AF-A0A4R2JIS0-F1
#
_cell.length_a   1.000
_cell.length_b   1.000
_cell.length_c   1.000
_cell.angle_alpha   90.00
_cell.angle_beta   90.00
_cell.angle_gamma   90.00
#
_symmetry.space_group_name_H-M   'P 1'
#
loop_
_entity.id
_entity.type
_entity.pdbx_description
1 polymer ?
#
loop_
_entity_poly.entity_id
_entity_poly.type
_entity_poly.pdbx_seq_one_letter_code
_entity_poly.pdbx_strand_id
1 'polypeptide(L)'
;MSWVDRANDRVWRADETEFIPAKSVIPWGVLREAPDLSAVWWQRLDESLDALSTQETTRVAVRQQRIDDGITAMFRGLDTTVDEWATAHGDFYWQNLTAPEFCILDWEDWGVAPRGWDAASLWHNSLLVPALADRIYRERGADLDSRSGLLCQLMRCAEILTAPAGYADDFVEPSKIHAQRIIDQLTSPS
;
A
#
# COMPACT_ATOMS: atom_id res chain seq x y z
N MET A 1 24.34 -1.75 -1.87
CA MET A 1 25.52 -1.09 -1.24
C MET A 1 25.74 0.25 -1.92
N SER A 2 25.95 1.33 -1.16
CA SER A 2 26.19 2.65 -1.74
C SER A 2 27.50 3.23 -1.20
N TRP A 3 28.33 3.83 -2.06
CA TRP A 3 29.55 4.52 -1.61
C TRP A 3 29.74 5.86 -2.33
N VAL A 4 30.38 6.80 -1.62
CA VAL A 4 30.71 8.11 -2.15
C VAL A 4 32.15 8.07 -2.67
N ASP A 5 32.32 8.22 -3.96
CA ASP A 5 33.60 8.42 -4.61
C ASP A 5 33.93 9.91 -4.62
N ARG A 6 34.55 10.37 -3.52
CA ARG A 6 34.93 11.78 -3.34
C ARG A 6 35.99 12.24 -4.34
N ALA A 7 36.77 11.33 -4.92
CA ALA A 7 37.80 11.68 -5.88
C ALA A 7 37.21 12.11 -7.23
N ASN A 8 36.01 11.60 -7.56
CA ASN A 8 35.32 11.90 -8.81
C ASN A 8 33.99 12.65 -8.61
N ASP A 9 33.69 13.08 -7.38
CA ASP A 9 32.42 13.71 -6.98
C ASP A 9 31.19 12.90 -7.43
N ARG A 10 31.22 11.58 -7.19
CA ARG A 10 30.16 10.64 -7.59
C ARG A 10 29.63 9.85 -6.41
N VAL A 11 28.37 9.45 -6.51
CA VAL A 11 27.76 8.44 -5.65
C VAL A 11 27.47 7.22 -6.49
N TRP A 12 27.88 6.07 -6.00
CA TRP A 12 27.68 4.79 -6.66
C TRP A 12 26.73 3.95 -5.82
N ARG A 13 25.82 3.25 -6.48
CA ARG A 13 24.87 2.31 -5.89
C ARG A 13 24.99 0.97 -6.63
N ALA A 14 25.15 -0.10 -5.86
CA ALA A 14 25.06 -1.47 -6.34
C ALA A 14 23.82 -2.10 -5.74
N ASP A 15 22.94 -2.60 -6.60
CA ASP A 15 21.72 -3.32 -6.25
C ASP A 15 21.88 -4.80 -6.62
N GLU A 16 21.45 -5.67 -5.73
CA GLU A 16 21.38 -7.11 -5.98
C GLU A 16 20.04 -7.40 -6.65
N THR A 17 20.08 -8.13 -7.77
CA THR A 17 18.87 -8.50 -8.52
C THR A 17 18.86 -10.01 -8.73
N GLU A 18 17.69 -10.60 -8.52
CA GLU A 18 17.41 -11.99 -8.84
C GLU A 18 16.46 -12.05 -10.03
N PHE A 19 16.68 -13.01 -10.93
CA PHE A 19 15.76 -13.23 -12.04
C PHE A 19 14.53 -13.99 -11.54
N ILE A 20 13.37 -13.34 -11.56
CA ILE A 20 12.08 -13.95 -11.24
C ILE A 20 11.39 -14.37 -12.54
N PRO A 21 11.22 -15.69 -12.81
CA PRO A 21 10.56 -16.17 -14.03
C PRO A 21 9.04 -16.04 -14.00
N ALA A 22 8.45 -15.91 -12.80
CA ALA A 22 7.02 -15.70 -12.60
C ALA A 22 6.60 -14.33 -13.13
N LYS A 23 5.40 -14.25 -13.70
CA LYS A 23 4.89 -13.00 -14.28
C LYS A 23 4.12 -12.21 -13.23
N SER A 24 4.14 -10.89 -13.35
CA SER A 24 3.24 -10.03 -12.56
C SER A 24 1.77 -10.44 -12.76
N VAL A 25 0.96 -10.32 -11.71
CA VAL A 25 -0.49 -10.62 -11.71
C VAL A 25 -1.19 -9.82 -12.81
N ILE A 26 -0.80 -8.56 -12.97
CA ILE A 26 -1.08 -7.75 -14.15
C ILE A 26 0.20 -7.13 -14.69
N PRO A 27 0.34 -6.98 -16.01
CA PRO A 27 1.56 -6.41 -16.58
C PRO A 27 1.58 -4.87 -16.49
N TRP A 28 0.41 -4.20 -16.48
CA TRP A 28 0.24 -2.77 -16.24
C TRP A 28 -1.24 -2.43 -16.01
N GLY A 29 -1.50 -1.22 -15.48
CA GLY A 29 -2.82 -0.63 -15.43
C GLY A 29 -3.64 -1.07 -14.22
N VAL A 30 -4.96 -1.18 -14.42
CA VAL A 30 -5.93 -1.42 -13.35
C VAL A 30 -6.45 -2.84 -13.42
N LEU A 31 -6.42 -3.55 -12.29
CA LEU A 31 -7.02 -4.87 -12.17
C LEU A 31 -8.55 -4.76 -12.21
N ARG A 32 -9.19 -5.44 -13.18
CA ARG A 32 -10.65 -5.42 -13.38
C ARG A 32 -11.33 -6.77 -13.21
N GLU A 33 -10.54 -7.82 -13.07
CA GLU A 33 -11.01 -9.19 -12.88
C GLU A 33 -10.23 -9.83 -11.74
N ALA A 34 -10.88 -10.67 -10.94
CA ALA A 34 -10.22 -11.35 -9.85
C ALA A 34 -9.22 -12.38 -10.42
N PRO A 35 -7.91 -12.30 -10.08
CA PRO A 35 -6.95 -13.31 -10.50
C PRO A 35 -7.25 -14.64 -9.80
N ASP A 36 -7.01 -15.75 -10.51
CA ASP A 36 -7.12 -17.09 -9.94
C ASP A 36 -5.88 -17.41 -9.10
N LEU A 37 -5.94 -17.04 -7.82
CA LEU A 37 -4.84 -17.19 -6.86
C LEU A 37 -5.15 -18.28 -5.84
N SER A 38 -4.22 -19.22 -5.70
CA SER A 38 -4.36 -20.34 -4.78
C SER A 38 -4.37 -19.91 -3.31
N ALA A 39 -4.88 -20.77 -2.42
CA ALA A 39 -4.80 -20.54 -0.98
C ALA A 39 -3.35 -20.39 -0.49
N VAL A 40 -2.40 -21.12 -1.10
CA VAL A 40 -0.96 -21.01 -0.78
C VAL A 40 -0.44 -19.63 -1.17
N TRP A 41 -0.87 -19.06 -2.29
CA TRP A 41 -0.47 -17.71 -2.70
C TRP A 41 -0.88 -16.67 -1.65
N TRP A 42 -2.12 -16.73 -1.17
CA TRP A 42 -2.62 -15.82 -0.12
C TRP A 42 -1.86 -16.00 1.19
N GLN A 43 -1.60 -17.24 1.60
CA GLN A 43 -0.77 -17.51 2.79
C GLN A 43 0.63 -16.89 2.65
N ARG A 44 1.26 -16.98 1.47
CA ARG A 44 2.59 -16.38 1.23
C ARG A 44 2.58 -14.87 1.26
N LEU A 45 1.50 -14.24 0.76
CA LEU A 45 1.30 -12.80 0.89
C LEU A 45 1.29 -12.40 2.37
N ASP A 46 0.51 -13.10 3.19
CA ASP A 46 0.39 -12.80 4.61
C ASP A 46 1.70 -12.99 5.35
N GLU A 47 2.34 -14.16 5.18
CA GLU A 47 3.64 -14.46 5.80
C GLU A 47 4.72 -13.44 5.42
N SER A 48 4.72 -12.98 4.16
CA SER A 48 5.71 -12.02 3.67
C SER A 48 5.50 -10.62 4.24
N LEU A 49 4.25 -10.14 4.30
CA LEU A 49 3.93 -8.84 4.91
C LEU A 49 4.16 -8.84 6.42
N ASP A 50 3.80 -9.94 7.10
CA ASP A 50 4.07 -10.11 8.54
C ASP A 50 5.58 -10.09 8.80
N ALA A 51 6.37 -10.86 8.04
CA ALA A 51 7.82 -10.88 8.17
C ALA A 51 8.44 -9.50 7.87
N LEU A 52 7.96 -8.81 6.84
CA LEU A 52 8.43 -7.47 6.46
C LEU A 52 8.16 -6.45 7.58
N SER A 53 6.97 -6.49 8.18
CA SER A 53 6.55 -5.54 9.22
C SER A 53 7.48 -5.48 10.43
N THR A 54 8.16 -6.60 10.72
CA THR A 54 9.10 -6.75 11.84
C THR A 54 10.55 -6.36 11.54
N GLN A 55 10.88 -6.05 10.28
CA GLN A 55 12.26 -5.71 9.92
C GLN A 55 12.63 -4.32 10.43
N GLU A 56 13.82 -4.17 10.99
CA GLU A 56 14.37 -2.87 11.36
C GLU A 56 15.05 -2.22 10.14
N THR A 57 14.81 -0.92 9.93
CA THR A 57 15.44 -0.17 8.84
C THR A 57 15.51 1.32 9.17
N THR A 58 16.48 2.00 8.56
CA THR A 58 16.56 3.47 8.58
C THR A 58 15.92 4.12 7.36
N ARG A 59 15.44 3.31 6.40
CA ARG A 59 14.73 3.80 5.23
C ARG A 59 13.34 4.25 5.64
N VAL A 60 12.85 5.31 5.02
CA VAL A 60 11.53 5.88 5.30
C VAL A 60 10.75 5.89 4.00
N ALA A 61 9.72 5.04 3.91
CA ALA A 61 8.82 4.99 2.77
C ALA A 61 7.79 6.12 2.85
N VAL A 62 7.25 6.35 4.04
CA VAL A 62 6.19 7.34 4.28
C VAL A 62 6.52 8.15 5.52
N ARG A 63 6.24 9.45 5.48
CA ARG A 63 6.36 10.37 6.62
C ARG A 63 4.98 10.80 7.10
N GLN A 64 4.84 11.14 8.37
CA GLN A 64 3.60 11.69 8.96
C GLN A 64 3.02 12.83 8.11
N GLN A 65 3.89 13.74 7.66
CA GLN A 65 3.52 14.86 6.80
C GLN A 65 2.76 14.43 5.52
N ARG A 66 3.12 13.29 4.92
CA ARG A 66 2.42 12.79 3.72
C ARG A 66 0.97 12.37 4.04
N ILE A 67 0.74 11.82 5.22
CA ILE A 67 -0.60 11.44 5.70
C ILE A 67 -1.41 12.70 5.99
N ASP A 68 -0.80 13.66 6.70
CA ASP A 68 -1.44 14.94 7.03
C ASP A 68 -1.85 15.69 5.76
N ASP A 69 -0.92 15.90 4.83
CA ASP A 69 -1.17 16.63 3.59
C ASP A 69 -2.20 15.91 2.71
N GLY A 70 -2.05 14.59 2.54
CA GLY A 70 -2.92 13.78 1.69
C GLY A 70 -4.36 13.75 2.18
N ILE A 71 -4.58 13.51 3.48
CA ILE A 71 -5.92 13.46 4.04
C ILE A 71 -6.53 14.86 4.10
N THR A 72 -5.80 15.87 4.61
CA THR A 72 -6.37 17.21 4.81
C THR A 72 -6.64 17.97 3.51
N ALA A 73 -6.04 17.56 2.39
CA ALA A 73 -6.39 18.06 1.07
C ALA A 73 -7.87 17.82 0.72
N MET A 74 -8.45 16.71 1.20
CA MET A 74 -9.86 16.35 0.95
C MET A 74 -10.73 16.47 2.21
N PHE A 75 -10.23 16.01 3.35
CA PHE A 75 -10.98 15.82 4.59
C PHE A 75 -10.37 16.64 5.73
N ARG A 76 -10.88 17.86 5.93
CA ARG A 76 -10.37 18.80 6.94
C ARG A 76 -10.91 18.47 8.33
N GLY A 77 -10.11 18.76 9.36
CA GLY A 77 -10.53 18.68 10.77
C GLY A 77 -10.47 17.29 11.39
N LEU A 78 -9.92 16.30 10.69
CA LEU A 78 -9.64 14.97 11.23
C LEU A 78 -8.28 14.96 11.93
N ASP A 79 -8.17 14.19 13.01
CA ASP A 79 -6.87 13.85 13.58
C ASP A 79 -6.20 12.77 12.73
N THR A 80 -5.11 13.15 12.06
CA THR A 80 -4.32 12.32 11.14
C THR A 80 -3.10 11.69 11.79
N THR A 81 -2.95 11.79 13.12
CA THR A 81 -1.81 11.23 13.86
C THR A 81 -1.73 9.71 13.69
N VAL A 82 -0.65 9.25 13.08
CA VAL A 82 -0.32 7.82 12.94
C VAL A 82 0.26 7.33 14.27
N ASP A 83 -0.36 6.30 14.83
CA ASP A 83 0.01 5.72 16.13
C ASP A 83 0.91 4.48 16.03
N GLU A 84 0.87 3.77 14.91
CA GLU A 84 1.64 2.55 14.68
C GLU A 84 2.42 2.65 13.36
N TRP A 85 3.74 2.43 13.44
CA TRP A 85 4.66 2.44 12.31
C TRP A 85 5.31 1.05 12.16
N ALA A 86 5.43 0.58 10.93
CA ALA A 86 6.03 -0.71 10.59
C ALA A 86 6.87 -0.59 9.31
N THR A 87 7.73 -1.57 9.05
CA THR A 87 8.42 -1.64 7.76
C THR A 87 7.46 -2.16 6.69
N ALA A 88 7.42 -1.46 5.55
CA ALA A 88 6.51 -1.70 4.45
C ALA A 88 7.27 -1.69 3.11
N HIS A 89 6.66 -2.29 2.09
CA HIS A 89 7.12 -2.28 0.71
C HIS A 89 7.02 -0.87 0.10
N GLY A 90 5.99 -0.10 0.48
CA GLY A 90 5.83 1.30 0.08
C GLY A 90 5.07 1.49 -1.24
N ASP A 91 5.24 0.56 -2.19
CA ASP A 91 4.55 0.54 -3.50
C ASP A 91 3.83 -0.81 -3.75
N PHE A 92 2.98 -1.24 -2.82
CA PHE A 92 2.40 -2.60 -2.83
C PHE A 92 1.12 -2.68 -3.68
N TYR A 93 1.30 -2.88 -4.99
CA TYR A 93 0.22 -2.99 -5.98
C TYR A 93 0.31 -4.28 -6.81
N TRP A 94 -0.77 -4.63 -7.52
CA TRP A 94 -0.88 -5.89 -8.28
C TRP A 94 0.19 -6.09 -9.37
N GLN A 95 0.72 -5.02 -9.96
CA GLN A 95 1.82 -5.12 -10.92
C GLN A 95 3.16 -5.55 -10.30
N ASN A 96 3.31 -5.35 -8.99
CA ASN A 96 4.50 -5.70 -8.22
C ASN A 96 4.38 -7.08 -7.55
N LEU A 97 3.28 -7.80 -7.78
CA LEU A 97 3.06 -9.15 -7.28
C LEU A 97 3.06 -10.13 -8.44
N THR A 98 3.69 -11.30 -8.26
CA THR A 98 3.72 -12.34 -9.30
C THR A 98 2.71 -13.47 -9.07
N ALA A 99 2.39 -14.20 -10.13
CA ALA A 99 1.56 -15.41 -10.12
C ALA A 99 2.03 -16.41 -11.21
N PRO A 100 1.76 -17.73 -11.06
CA PRO A 100 1.05 -18.37 -9.94
C PRO A 100 1.89 -18.50 -8.66
N GLU A 101 3.22 -18.42 -8.74
CA GLU A 101 4.09 -18.31 -7.58
C GLU A 101 4.08 -16.89 -7.02
N PHE A 102 3.96 -16.75 -5.70
CA PHE A 102 4.02 -15.44 -5.04
C PHE A 102 5.46 -14.95 -4.91
N CYS A 103 5.71 -13.73 -5.38
CA CYS A 103 6.92 -12.95 -5.14
C CYS A 103 6.56 -11.47 -5.22
N ILE A 104 7.23 -10.66 -4.39
CA ILE A 104 7.11 -9.21 -4.34
C ILE A 104 8.29 -8.61 -5.12
N LEU A 105 7.98 -7.79 -6.12
CA LEU A 105 8.91 -7.10 -6.99
C LEU A 105 9.01 -5.61 -6.59
N ASP A 106 10.00 -4.93 -7.13
CA ASP A 106 10.15 -3.46 -7.07
C ASP A 106 10.34 -2.86 -5.66
N TRP A 107 11.46 -3.23 -5.03
CA TRP A 107 11.85 -2.79 -3.69
C TRP A 107 12.53 -1.41 -3.68
N GLU A 108 12.12 -0.46 -4.52
CA GLU A 108 12.77 0.86 -4.54
C GLU A 108 12.28 1.79 -3.42
N ASP A 109 11.02 1.65 -3.02
CA ASP A 109 10.33 2.56 -2.08
C ASP A 109 10.19 2.02 -0.65
N TRP A 110 10.68 0.81 -0.37
CA TRP A 110 10.51 0.18 0.94
C TRP A 110 11.17 0.96 2.07
N GLY A 111 10.59 0.83 3.26
CA GLY A 111 11.04 1.49 4.48
C GLY A 111 9.94 1.58 5.52
N VAL A 112 10.16 2.39 6.55
CA VAL A 112 9.16 2.67 7.60
C VAL A 112 7.96 3.42 7.00
N ALA A 113 6.76 2.93 7.28
CA ALA A 113 5.46 3.51 6.91
C ALA A 113 4.42 3.25 8.01
N PRO A 114 3.24 3.88 7.98
CA PRO A 114 2.16 3.53 8.90
C PRO A 114 1.79 2.04 8.77
N ARG A 115 1.44 1.41 9.88
CA ARG A 115 0.88 0.05 9.86
C ARG A 115 -0.35 0.00 8.95
N GLY A 116 -0.39 -1.00 8.07
CA GLY A 116 -1.45 -1.16 7.08
C GLY A 116 -1.26 -0.40 5.78
N TRP A 117 -0.12 0.29 5.56
CA TRP A 117 0.15 1.00 4.31
C TRP A 117 0.04 0.10 3.06
N ASP A 118 0.74 -1.03 3.06
CA ASP A 118 0.73 -1.97 1.92
C ASP A 118 -0.65 -2.63 1.75
N ALA A 119 -1.26 -3.06 2.86
CA ALA A 119 -2.59 -3.66 2.85
C ALA A 119 -3.65 -2.69 2.31
N ALA A 120 -3.61 -1.42 2.72
CA ALA A 120 -4.52 -0.38 2.24
C ALA A 120 -4.30 -0.06 0.76
N SER A 121 -3.06 -0.08 0.28
CA SER A 121 -2.73 0.15 -1.13
C SER A 121 -3.28 -0.96 -2.01
N LEU A 122 -3.08 -2.23 -1.62
CA LEU A 122 -3.62 -3.38 -2.34
C LEU A 122 -5.15 -3.44 -2.27
N TRP A 123 -5.73 -3.19 -1.10
CA TRP A 123 -7.19 -3.13 -0.91
C TRP A 123 -7.82 -2.06 -1.81
N HIS A 124 -7.29 -0.84 -1.80
CA HIS A 124 -7.82 0.27 -2.59
C HIS A 124 -7.73 -0.03 -4.09
N ASN A 125 -6.59 -0.56 -4.55
CA ASN A 125 -6.39 -0.93 -5.96
C ASN A 125 -7.27 -2.12 -6.40
N SER A 126 -7.97 -2.77 -5.47
CA SER A 126 -8.91 -3.87 -5.72
C SER A 126 -10.37 -3.46 -5.68
N LEU A 127 -10.70 -2.17 -5.44
CA LEU A 127 -12.09 -1.72 -5.27
C LEU A 127 -12.99 -1.91 -6.50
N LEU A 128 -12.42 -2.01 -7.71
CA LEU A 128 -13.19 -2.33 -8.92
C LEU A 128 -13.56 -3.82 -9.02
N VAL A 129 -13.03 -4.66 -8.14
CA VAL A 129 -13.34 -6.08 -8.01
C VAL A 129 -13.77 -6.33 -6.56
N PRO A 130 -15.02 -6.03 -6.17
CA PRO A 130 -15.43 -6.01 -4.76
C PRO A 130 -15.10 -7.30 -3.98
N ALA A 131 -15.31 -8.47 -4.59
CA ALA A 131 -14.98 -9.76 -3.98
C ALA A 131 -13.48 -9.93 -3.64
N LEU A 132 -12.61 -9.27 -4.41
CA LEU A 132 -11.16 -9.26 -4.18
C LEU A 132 -10.78 -8.27 -3.07
N ALA A 133 -11.39 -7.08 -3.06
CA ALA A 133 -11.24 -6.14 -1.95
C ALA A 133 -11.70 -6.77 -0.61
N ASP A 134 -12.83 -7.49 -0.61
CA ASP A 134 -13.33 -8.24 0.54
C ASP A 134 -12.39 -9.36 0.96
N ARG A 135 -11.74 -10.04 0.00
CA ARG A 135 -10.73 -11.05 0.30
C ARG A 135 -9.53 -10.43 1.01
N ILE A 136 -8.99 -9.32 0.49
CA ILE A 136 -7.86 -8.61 1.12
C ILE A 136 -8.24 -8.16 2.52
N TYR A 137 -9.46 -7.65 2.71
CA TYR A 137 -9.94 -7.26 4.03
C TYR A 137 -9.97 -8.43 5.01
N ARG A 138 -10.34 -9.63 4.56
CA ARG A 138 -10.33 -10.84 5.41
C ARG A 138 -8.92 -11.29 5.76
N GLU A 139 -7.98 -11.23 4.82
CA GLU A 139 -6.58 -11.64 5.09
C GLU A 139 -5.85 -10.60 5.96
N ARG A 140 -6.01 -9.30 5.67
CA ARG A 140 -5.27 -8.19 6.30
C ARG A 140 -6.09 -7.34 7.25
N GLY A 141 -7.21 -7.86 7.74
CA GLY A 141 -8.15 -7.12 8.60
C GLY A 141 -7.48 -6.55 9.85
N ALA A 142 -6.55 -7.29 10.47
CA ALA A 142 -5.82 -6.81 11.64
C ALA A 142 -5.03 -5.50 11.38
N ASP A 143 -4.49 -5.32 10.18
CA ASP A 143 -3.81 -4.09 9.80
C ASP A 143 -4.78 -3.01 9.34
N LEU A 144 -5.77 -3.39 8.52
CA LEU A 144 -6.76 -2.45 7.96
C LEU A 144 -7.68 -1.85 9.02
N ASP A 145 -8.05 -2.62 10.04
CA ASP A 145 -8.92 -2.17 11.14
C ASP A 145 -8.14 -1.38 12.22
N SER A 146 -6.80 -1.34 12.17
CA SER A 146 -6.01 -0.48 13.05
C SER A 146 -6.26 1.00 12.73
N ARG A 147 -6.06 1.90 13.70
CA ARG A 147 -6.19 3.34 13.47
C ARG A 147 -5.29 3.82 12.32
N SER A 148 -4.01 3.43 12.36
CA SER A 148 -3.05 3.71 11.29
C SER A 148 -3.49 3.13 9.93
N GLY A 149 -4.08 1.94 9.91
CA GLY A 149 -4.62 1.31 8.70
C GLY A 149 -5.84 2.04 8.13
N LEU A 150 -6.73 2.53 8.99
CA LEU A 150 -7.86 3.38 8.60
C LEU A 150 -7.37 4.70 7.99
N LEU A 151 -6.35 5.33 8.58
CA LEU A 151 -5.72 6.52 8.00
C LEU A 151 -5.11 6.21 6.61
N CYS A 152 -4.45 5.06 6.44
CA CYS A 152 -3.93 4.64 5.14
C CYS A 152 -5.04 4.46 4.10
N GLN A 153 -6.14 3.78 4.44
CA GLN A 153 -7.28 3.62 3.55
C GLN A 153 -7.88 4.97 3.17
N LEU A 154 -8.10 5.85 4.14
CA LEU A 154 -8.66 7.19 3.90
C LEU A 154 -7.75 8.01 3.00
N MET A 155 -6.45 7.91 3.19
CA MET A 155 -5.44 8.59 2.38
C MET A 155 -5.47 8.10 0.92
N ARG A 156 -5.58 6.77 0.67
CA ARG A 156 -5.77 6.24 -0.69
C ARG A 156 -7.06 6.77 -1.34
N CYS A 157 -8.16 6.85 -0.58
CA CYS A 157 -9.39 7.46 -1.06
C CYS A 157 -9.20 8.96 -1.37
N ALA A 158 -8.52 9.71 -0.50
CA ALA A 158 -8.27 11.13 -0.68
C ALA A 158 -7.44 11.42 -1.95
N GLU A 159 -6.42 10.60 -2.24
CA GLU A 159 -5.61 10.71 -3.46
C GLU A 159 -6.48 10.62 -4.73
N ILE A 160 -7.42 9.67 -4.79
CA ILE A 160 -8.35 9.55 -5.94
C ILE A 160 -9.30 10.75 -6.01
N LEU A 161 -9.85 11.18 -4.88
CA LEU A 161 -10.87 12.23 -4.84
C LEU A 161 -10.31 13.63 -5.11
N THR A 162 -9.00 13.81 -4.93
CA THR A 162 -8.28 15.05 -5.24
C THR A 162 -7.57 15.01 -6.60
N ALA A 163 -7.53 13.85 -7.27
CA ALA A 163 -6.91 13.71 -8.56
C ALA A 163 -7.66 14.50 -9.66
N PRO A 164 -6.96 14.95 -10.71
CA PRO A 164 -7.61 15.54 -11.88
C PRO A 164 -8.59 14.58 -12.56
N ALA A 165 -9.63 15.12 -13.18
CA ALA A 165 -10.58 14.33 -13.96
C ALA A 165 -9.89 13.51 -15.05
N GLY A 166 -10.30 12.26 -15.22
CA GLY A 166 -9.72 11.31 -16.17
C GLY A 166 -8.51 10.52 -15.64
N TYR A 167 -8.03 10.80 -14.42
CA TYR A 167 -6.92 10.04 -13.82
C TYR A 167 -7.35 8.62 -13.42
N ALA A 168 -8.44 8.50 -12.67
CA ALA A 168 -8.92 7.23 -12.12
C ALA A 168 -10.44 7.29 -11.83
N ASP A 169 -11.22 7.80 -12.78
CA ASP A 169 -12.65 8.11 -12.59
C ASP A 169 -13.46 6.92 -12.06
N ASP A 170 -13.13 5.69 -12.48
CA ASP A 170 -13.79 4.47 -12.02
C ASP A 170 -13.66 4.25 -10.50
N PHE A 171 -12.59 4.75 -9.87
CA PHE A 171 -12.35 4.63 -8.43
C PHE A 171 -13.04 5.71 -7.60
N VAL A 172 -13.56 6.78 -8.22
CA VAL A 172 -14.13 7.93 -7.50
C VAL A 172 -15.31 7.51 -6.63
N GLU A 173 -16.28 6.79 -7.20
CA GLU A 173 -17.48 6.39 -6.44
C GLU A 173 -17.18 5.38 -5.33
N PRO A 174 -16.42 4.29 -5.57
CA PRO A 174 -15.95 3.42 -4.48
C PRO A 174 -15.18 4.17 -3.39
N SER A 175 -14.31 5.11 -3.77
CA SER A 175 -13.53 5.89 -2.82
C SER A 175 -14.40 6.78 -1.94
N LYS A 176 -15.48 7.38 -2.46
CA LYS A 176 -16.44 8.15 -1.63
C LYS A 176 -17.15 7.28 -0.61
N ILE A 177 -17.66 6.12 -1.05
CA ILE A 177 -18.41 5.19 -0.20
C ILE A 177 -17.53 4.74 0.97
N HIS A 178 -16.30 4.29 0.67
CA HIS A 178 -15.41 3.81 1.72
C HIS A 178 -14.86 4.94 2.60
N ALA A 179 -14.54 6.11 2.03
CA ALA A 179 -14.08 7.25 2.83
C ALA A 179 -15.08 7.64 3.92
N GLN A 180 -16.38 7.69 3.60
CA GLN A 180 -17.40 8.00 4.60
C GLN A 180 -17.41 6.97 5.74
N ARG A 181 -17.40 5.67 5.42
CA ARG A 181 -17.33 4.59 6.41
C ARG A 181 -16.10 4.73 7.32
N ILE A 182 -14.95 5.05 6.74
CA ILE A 182 -13.67 5.16 7.46
C ILE A 182 -13.68 6.38 8.39
N ILE A 183 -14.23 7.51 7.93
CA ILE A 183 -14.38 8.72 8.76
C ILE A 183 -15.27 8.44 9.97
N ASP A 184 -16.39 7.73 9.77
CA ASP A 184 -17.29 7.36 10.86
C ASP A 184 -16.56 6.50 11.90
N GLN A 185 -15.70 5.57 11.48
CA GLN A 185 -14.89 4.75 12.39
C GLN A 185 -13.82 5.55 13.13
N LEU A 186 -13.12 6.45 12.44
CA LEU A 186 -12.06 7.29 13.04
C LEU A 186 -12.58 8.33 14.03
N THR A 187 -13.87 8.70 13.92
CA THR A 187 -14.50 9.73 14.75
C THR A 187 -15.47 9.18 15.79
N SER A 188 -15.75 7.87 15.75
CA SER A 188 -16.57 7.22 16.76
C SER A 188 -15.85 7.21 18.11
N PRO A 189 -16.52 7.61 19.21
CA PRO A 189 -15.92 7.52 20.54
C PRO A 189 -15.67 6.05 20.90
N SER A 190 -14.47 5.75 21.39
CA SER A 190 -14.10 4.43 21.94
C SER A 190 -14.83 4.10 23.24
#